data_AF-A0A7J9PZK2-F1
#
_entry.id   AF-A0A7J9PZK2-F1
#
_cell.length_a   1.000
_cell.length_b   1.000
_cell.length_c   1.000
_cell.angle_alpha   90.00
_cell.angle_beta   90.00
_cell.angle_gamma   90.00
#
_symmetry.space_group_name_H-M   'P 1'
#
loop_
_entity.id
_entity.type
_entity.pdbx_description
1 polymer ?
#
loop_
_entity_poly.entity_id
_entity_poly.type
_entity_poly.pdbx_seq_one_letter_code
_entity_poly.pdbx_strand_id
1 'polypeptide(L)'
;MPAKVSSKLPRKQRKGRYTATAHNRRKLISAHLCGDSGNDLIHQYNCRSLPVIKGDLVRVVRGDEKIRGKEAVVTSVFARNLTIGLDGINVKKADGTEVVRKISPSNVVIIKLNLSDPRRKKKLETLKEG
;
A
#
# COMPACT_ATOMS: atom_id res chain seq x y z
N MET A 1 -13.68 0.66 -14.22
CA MET A 1 -12.26 0.23 -14.17
C MET A 1 -11.35 1.44 -14.43
N PRO A 2 -10.18 1.65 -13.80
CA PRO A 2 -9.28 2.70 -14.32
C PRO A 2 -8.85 2.29 -15.73
N ALA A 3 -8.56 3.24 -16.62
CA ALA A 3 -8.03 2.92 -17.94
C ALA A 3 -6.69 2.20 -17.78
N LYS A 4 -6.72 0.85 -17.85
CA LYS A 4 -5.55 0.02 -18.09
C LYS A 4 -4.91 0.64 -19.32
N VAL A 5 -3.73 1.25 -19.17
CA VAL A 5 -2.94 1.63 -20.33
C VAL A 5 -2.74 0.29 -21.04
N SER A 6 -3.45 0.08 -22.15
CA SER A 6 -3.54 -1.24 -22.79
C SER A 6 -2.41 -1.46 -23.80
N SER A 7 -1.66 -0.40 -24.10
CA SER A 7 -0.61 -0.43 -25.09
C SER A 7 0.56 -1.32 -24.66
N LYS A 8 1.00 -2.21 -25.55
CA LYS A 8 2.22 -3.03 -25.35
C LYS A 8 3.51 -2.19 -25.25
N LEU A 9 3.47 -0.93 -25.68
CA LEU A 9 4.64 -0.04 -25.74
C LEU A 9 5.08 0.42 -24.34
N PRO A 10 6.32 0.11 -23.88
CA PRO A 10 6.81 0.50 -22.56
C PRO A 10 6.79 2.01 -22.32
N ARG A 11 7.06 2.82 -23.35
CA ARG A 11 7.02 4.29 -23.28
C ARG A 11 5.64 4.81 -22.90
N LYS A 12 4.58 4.27 -23.51
CA LYS A 12 3.19 4.68 -23.24
C LYS A 12 2.75 4.25 -21.83
N GLN A 13 3.18 3.07 -21.38
CA GLN A 13 2.94 2.58 -20.01
C GLN A 13 3.56 3.49 -18.94
N ARG A 14 4.85 3.84 -19.08
CA ARG A 14 5.56 4.72 -18.14
C ARG A 14 4.91 6.11 -18.08
N LYS A 15 4.56 6.68 -19.25
CA LYS A 15 3.85 7.97 -19.31
C LYS A 15 2.52 7.91 -18.57
N GLY A 16 1.71 6.88 -18.81
CA GLY A 16 0.41 6.75 -18.15
C GLY A 16 0.49 6.59 -16.64
N ARG A 17 1.51 5.90 -16.10
CA ARG A 17 1.74 5.84 -14.65
C ARG A 17 2.12 7.20 -14.07
N TYR A 18 3.00 7.93 -14.73
CA TYR A 18 3.46 9.25 -14.31
C TYR A 18 2.31 10.28 -14.29
N THR A 19 1.52 10.33 -15.36
CA THR A 19 0.42 11.29 -15.56
C THR A 19 -0.91 10.82 -14.96
N ALA A 20 -0.94 9.72 -14.21
CA ALA A 20 -2.19 9.18 -13.65
C ALA A 20 -2.89 10.19 -12.73
N THR A 21 -4.22 10.26 -12.81
CA THR A 21 -5.07 11.06 -11.91
C THR A 21 -5.11 10.49 -10.49
N ALA A 22 -5.55 11.27 -9.51
CA ALA A 22 -5.56 10.87 -8.09
C ALA A 22 -6.33 9.55 -7.81
N HIS A 23 -7.53 9.40 -8.38
CA HIS A 23 -8.31 8.17 -8.23
C HIS A 23 -7.60 6.94 -8.83
N ASN A 24 -6.89 7.10 -9.95
CA ASN A 24 -6.12 6.02 -10.55
C ASN A 24 -4.85 5.71 -9.74
N ARG A 25 -4.17 6.74 -9.22
CA ARG A 25 -3.03 6.60 -8.30
C ARG A 25 -3.41 5.81 -7.05
N ARG A 26 -4.61 6.02 -6.49
CA ARG A 26 -5.11 5.23 -5.35
C ARG A 26 -5.05 3.73 -5.61
N LYS A 27 -5.38 3.28 -6.82
CA LYS A 27 -5.36 1.85 -7.18
C LYS A 27 -3.94 1.32 -7.35
N LEU A 28 -3.03 2.18 -7.82
CA LEU A 28 -1.61 1.86 -7.96
C LEU A 28 -0.89 1.77 -6.60
N ILE A 29 -1.42 2.42 -5.56
CA ILE A 29 -0.93 2.34 -4.18
C ILE A 29 -1.68 1.21 -3.46
N SER A 30 -1.48 -0.02 -3.94
CA SER A 30 -2.03 -1.23 -3.34
C SER A 30 -0.91 -2.15 -2.86
N ALA A 31 -1.19 -2.86 -1.77
CA ALA A 31 -0.28 -3.83 -1.15
C ALA A 31 -0.99 -5.19 -1.01
N HIS A 32 -0.18 -6.24 -0.91
CA HIS A 32 -0.68 -7.59 -0.69
C HIS A 32 -1.26 -7.74 0.71
N LEU A 33 -2.31 -8.55 0.85
CA LEU A 33 -2.82 -8.95 2.16
C LEU A 33 -1.97 -10.10 2.71
N CYS A 34 -1.95 -10.23 4.03
CA CYS A 34 -1.33 -11.37 4.70
C CYS A 34 -2.06 -12.67 4.35
N GLY A 35 -1.30 -13.71 4.03
CA GLY A 35 -1.76 -15.08 3.83
C GLY A 35 -0.91 -16.07 4.60
N ASP A 36 -0.36 -15.63 5.75
CA ASP A 36 0.36 -16.49 6.67
C ASP A 36 -0.66 -17.14 7.63
N SER A 37 -0.36 -18.36 8.08
CA SER A 37 -1.22 -19.32 8.78
C SER A 37 -1.99 -18.83 10.03
N GLY A 38 -1.72 -17.62 10.51
CA GLY A 38 -2.39 -17.02 11.67
C GLY A 38 -3.26 -15.81 11.37
N ASN A 39 -3.23 -15.23 10.15
CA ASN A 39 -3.99 -14.03 9.83
C ASN A 39 -4.33 -13.98 8.32
N ASP A 40 -5.23 -14.87 7.92
CA ASP A 40 -5.60 -15.10 6.52
C ASP A 40 -6.65 -14.10 6.01
N LEU A 41 -6.25 -12.85 5.90
CA LEU A 41 -7.07 -11.79 5.29
C LEU A 41 -7.43 -12.13 3.84
N ILE A 42 -6.56 -12.86 3.12
CA ILE A 42 -6.83 -13.30 1.75
C ILE A 42 -8.05 -14.23 1.72
N HIS A 43 -8.09 -15.23 2.60
CA HIS A 43 -9.22 -16.18 2.65
C HIS A 43 -10.48 -15.52 3.22
N GLN A 44 -10.34 -14.62 4.20
CA GLN A 44 -11.48 -13.94 4.81
C GLN A 44 -12.24 -13.03 3.84
N TYR A 45 -11.53 -12.31 2.97
CA TYR A 45 -12.11 -11.30 2.06
C TYR A 45 -12.01 -11.69 0.59
N ASN A 46 -11.62 -12.94 0.29
CA ASN A 46 -11.38 -13.47 -1.06
C ASN A 46 -10.56 -12.53 -1.97
N CYS A 47 -9.57 -11.83 -1.40
CA CYS A 47 -8.85 -10.76 -2.08
C CYS A 47 -7.35 -10.87 -1.89
N ARG A 48 -6.59 -10.74 -2.98
CA ARG A 48 -5.12 -10.79 -2.93
C ARG A 48 -4.46 -9.48 -2.50
N SER A 49 -5.05 -8.33 -2.83
CA SER A 49 -4.47 -7.01 -2.54
C SER A 49 -5.53 -5.93 -2.41
N LEU A 50 -5.21 -4.90 -1.62
CA LEU A 50 -6.06 -3.74 -1.41
C LEU A 50 -5.27 -2.43 -1.44
N PRO A 51 -5.91 -1.30 -1.78
CA PRO A 51 -5.32 0.01 -1.58
C PRO A 51 -4.98 0.25 -0.10
N VAL A 52 -3.78 0.77 0.17
CA VAL A 52 -3.34 1.05 1.54
C VAL A 52 -3.94 2.35 2.04
N ILE A 53 -4.41 2.37 3.28
CA ILE A 53 -4.96 3.55 3.95
C ILE A 53 -4.16 3.86 5.20
N LYS A 54 -4.23 5.11 5.66
CA LYS A 54 -3.71 5.54 6.95
C LYS A 54 -4.33 4.71 8.09
N GLY A 55 -3.50 4.28 9.03
CA GLY A 55 -3.91 3.43 10.15
C GLY A 55 -3.95 1.93 9.85
N ASP A 56 -3.67 1.48 8.62
CA ASP A 56 -3.45 0.05 8.36
C ASP A 56 -2.13 -0.39 9.06
N LEU A 57 -2.13 -1.60 9.66
CA LEU A 57 -0.91 -2.21 10.20
C LEU A 57 -0.27 -3.04 9.09
N VAL A 58 1.01 -2.77 8.84
CA VAL A 58 1.73 -3.35 7.73
C VAL A 58 3.10 -3.87 8.13
N ARG A 59 3.60 -4.88 7.41
CA ARG A 59 4.93 -5.45 7.56
C ARG A 59 5.76 -5.21 6.33
N VAL A 60 7.00 -4.76 6.52
CA VAL A 60 7.94 -4.58 5.41
C VAL A 60 8.58 -5.91 5.04
N VAL A 61 8.39 -6.33 3.79
CA VAL A 61 8.94 -7.61 3.28
C VAL A 61 10.27 -7.41 2.56
N ARG A 62 10.43 -6.27 1.88
CA ARG A 62 11.60 -5.96 1.04
C ARG A 62 12.19 -4.59 1.38
N GLY A 63 13.52 -4.49 1.32
CA GLY A 63 14.27 -3.25 1.59
C GLY A 63 15.49 -3.54 2.46
N ASP A 64 16.07 -2.48 3.02
CA ASP A 64 17.22 -2.56 3.92
C ASP A 64 16.96 -3.52 5.08
N GLU A 65 18.00 -4.25 5.48
CA GLU A 65 17.94 -5.25 6.55
C GLU A 65 17.41 -4.68 7.87
N LYS A 66 17.71 -3.41 8.16
CA LYS A 66 17.25 -2.71 9.36
C LYS A 66 15.73 -2.51 9.42
N ILE A 67 15.04 -2.61 8.29
CA ILE A 67 13.60 -2.31 8.15
C ILE A 67 12.81 -3.54 7.74
N ARG A 68 13.46 -4.50 7.07
CA ARG A 68 12.87 -5.78 6.71
C ARG A 68 12.34 -6.51 7.95
N GLY A 69 11.13 -7.04 7.86
CA GLY A 69 10.45 -7.77 8.93
C GLY A 69 9.76 -6.88 9.97
N LYS A 70 9.99 -5.56 9.97
CA LYS A 70 9.32 -4.66 10.93
C LYS A 70 7.85 -4.48 10.60
N GLU A 71 7.04 -4.50 11.65
CA GLU A 71 5.64 -4.15 11.63
C GLU A 71 5.49 -2.69 12.04
N ALA A 72 4.69 -1.93 11.29
CA ALA A 72 4.49 -0.51 11.51
C ALA A 72 3.10 -0.09 11.05
N VAL A 73 2.57 0.96 11.68
CA VAL A 73 1.32 1.58 11.25
C VAL A 73 1.58 2.56 10.11
N VAL A 74 0.66 2.64 9.16
CA VAL A 74 0.74 3.60 8.06
C VAL A 74 0.34 5.00 8.54
N THR A 75 1.30 5.91 8.64
CA THR A 75 1.06 7.31 9.05
C THR A 75 0.58 8.16 7.88
N SER A 76 1.25 8.06 6.74
CA SER A 76 1.02 8.95 5.59
C SER A 76 1.05 8.22 4.26
N VAL A 77 0.17 8.63 3.33
CA VAL A 77 0.13 8.11 1.97
C VAL A 77 0.44 9.24 1.00
N PHE A 78 1.57 9.15 0.31
CA PHE A 78 2.03 10.17 -0.64
C PHE A 78 1.56 9.83 -2.05
N ALA A 79 0.33 10.26 -2.38
CA ALA A 79 -0.30 9.95 -3.66
C ALA A 79 0.51 10.41 -4.89
N ARG A 80 1.18 11.57 -4.82
CA ARG A 80 2.00 12.11 -5.92
C ARG A 80 3.20 11.23 -6.25
N ASN A 81 3.83 10.66 -5.21
CA ASN A 81 5.06 9.88 -5.35
C ASN A 81 4.79 8.37 -5.36
N LEU A 82 3.52 7.94 -5.28
CA LEU A 82 3.11 6.54 -5.19
C LEU A 82 3.82 5.77 -4.05
N THR A 83 4.08 6.46 -2.94
CA THR A 83 4.83 5.93 -1.79
C THR A 83 4.04 6.11 -0.49
N ILE A 84 4.48 5.41 0.54
CA ILE A 84 3.86 5.36 1.86
C ILE A 84 4.93 5.73 2.90
N GLY A 85 4.51 6.40 3.96
CA GLY A 85 5.28 6.63 5.17
C GLY A 85 4.77 5.73 6.29
N LEU A 86 5.70 5.07 6.97
CA LEU A 86 5.42 4.15 8.07
C LEU A 86 5.93 4.73 9.37
N ASP A 87 5.23 4.44 10.46
CA ASP A 87 5.64 4.84 11.79
C ASP A 87 6.92 4.12 12.22
N GLY A 88 7.81 4.83 12.91
CA GLY A 88 9.12 4.29 13.33
C GLY A 88 10.14 4.01 12.21
N ILE A 89 9.81 4.29 10.94
CA ILE A 89 10.75 4.15 9.82
C ILE A 89 11.11 5.53 9.25
N ASN A 90 12.01 6.20 9.97
CA ASN A 90 12.52 7.52 9.63
C ASN A 90 14.00 7.48 9.22
N VAL A 91 14.43 8.51 8.51
CA VAL A 91 15.82 8.79 8.18
C VAL A 91 16.25 10.05 8.92
N LYS A 92 17.36 9.96 9.67
CA LYS A 92 17.98 11.12 10.32
C LYS A 92 18.76 11.93 9.29
N LYS A 93 18.52 13.24 9.24
CA LYS A 93 19.33 14.19 8.46
C LYS A 93 20.59 14.58 9.24
N ALA A 94 21.55 15.20 8.54
CA ALA A 94 22.75 15.77 9.15
C ALA A 94 22.41 16.79 10.24
N ASP A 95 21.32 17.56 10.05
CA ASP A 95 20.81 18.55 11.00
C ASP A 95 20.13 17.92 12.23
N GLY A 96 20.14 16.59 12.39
CA GLY A 96 19.53 15.86 13.50
C GLY A 96 18.01 15.66 13.39
N THR A 97 17.34 16.34 12.45
CA THR A 97 15.89 16.17 12.22
C THR A 97 15.55 14.82 11.58
N GLU A 98 14.41 14.24 11.98
CA GLU A 98 13.91 12.99 11.41
C GLU A 98 12.92 13.24 10.29
N VAL A 99 13.13 12.58 9.14
CA VAL A 99 12.21 12.64 8.01
C VAL A 99 11.70 11.24 7.68
N VAL A 100 10.40 11.14 7.41
CA VAL A 100 9.74 9.89 7.06
C VAL A 100 10.38 9.27 5.82
N ARG A 101 10.80 8.01 5.93
CA ARG A 101 11.32 7.26 4.78
C ARG A 101 10.15 6.91 3.86
N LYS A 102 10.28 7.24 2.57
CA LYS A 102 9.27 6.90 1.55
C LYS A 102 9.46 5.46 1.10
N ILE A 103 8.44 4.63 1.29
CA ILE A 103 8.46 3.20 0.97
C ILE A 103 7.45 2.91 -0.14
N SER A 104 7.81 2.02 -1.07
CA SER A 104 6.87 1.56 -2.10
C SER A 104 5.86 0.58 -1.48
N PRO A 105 4.54 0.72 -1.78
CA PRO A 105 3.52 -0.21 -1.31
C PRO A 105 3.77 -1.67 -1.72
N SER A 106 4.49 -1.90 -2.83
CA SER A 106 4.85 -3.24 -3.32
C SER A 106 5.78 -4.01 -2.39
N ASN A 107 6.49 -3.31 -1.49
CA ASN A 107 7.48 -3.90 -0.60
C ASN A 107 6.88 -4.26 0.76
N VAL A 108 5.56 -4.13 0.89
CA VAL A 108 4.84 -4.15 2.15
C VAL A 108 3.66 -5.12 2.04
N VAL A 109 3.33 -5.78 3.15
CA VAL A 109 2.15 -6.65 3.29
C VAL A 109 1.27 -6.10 4.41
N ILE A 110 -0.04 -6.05 4.18
CA ILE A 110 -1.01 -5.60 5.18
C ILE A 110 -1.34 -6.76 6.12
N ILE A 111 -1.12 -6.55 7.43
CA ILE A 111 -1.44 -7.53 8.47
C ILE A 111 -2.81 -7.27 9.06
N LYS A 112 -3.15 -6.00 9.35
CA LYS A 112 -4.46 -5.61 9.88
C LYS A 112 -5.02 -4.44 9.11
N LEU A 113 -6.29 -4.53 8.76
CA LEU A 113 -7.02 -3.50 8.04
C LEU A 113 -7.68 -2.51 9.01
N ASN A 114 -7.58 -1.23 8.70
CA ASN A 114 -8.40 -0.20 9.31
C ASN A 114 -9.78 -0.17 8.64
N LEU A 115 -10.82 -0.51 9.42
CA LEU A 115 -12.22 -0.61 8.98
C LEU A 115 -13.10 0.55 9.46
N SER A 116 -12.53 1.64 9.97
CA SER A 116 -13.31 2.79 10.45
C SER A 116 -14.13 3.48 9.35
N ASP A 117 -13.72 3.37 8.08
CA ASP A 117 -14.47 3.93 6.95
C ASP A 117 -15.58 2.95 6.48
N PRO A 118 -16.88 3.33 6.57
CA PRO A 118 -17.99 2.48 6.16
C PRO A 118 -17.94 2.11 4.67
N ARG A 119 -17.40 2.97 3.81
CA ARG A 119 -17.28 2.68 2.37
C ARG A 119 -16.27 1.57 2.11
N ARG A 120 -15.19 1.50 2.89
CA ARG A 120 -14.19 0.44 2.79
C ARG A 120 -14.78 -0.88 3.30
N LYS A 121 -15.49 -0.85 4.43
CA LYS A 121 -16.15 -2.02 5.00
C LYS A 121 -17.16 -2.63 4.02
N LYS A 122 -18.09 -1.82 3.48
CA LYS A 122 -19.06 -2.26 2.47
C LYS A 122 -18.38 -2.90 1.25
N LYS A 123 -17.28 -2.31 0.79
CA LYS A 123 -16.52 -2.88 -0.34
C LYS A 123 -15.90 -4.23 -0.01
N LEU A 124 -15.42 -4.43 1.21
CA LEU A 124 -14.83 -5.70 1.64
C LEU A 124 -15.88 -6.78 1.82
N GLU A 125 -17.07 -6.42 2.30
CA GLU A 125 -18.22 -7.34 2.38
C GLU A 125 -18.63 -7.82 0.99
N THR A 126 -18.76 -6.92 0.01
CA THR A 126 -19.08 -7.32 -1.38
C THR A 126 -18.03 -8.23 -2.02
N LEU A 127 -16.77 -8.15 -1.55
CA LEU A 127 -15.68 -8.99 -2.05
C LEU A 127 -15.62 -10.35 -1.35
N LYS A 128 -16.20 -10.46 -0.16
CA LYS A 128 -16.28 -11.71 0.59
C LYS A 128 -17.37 -12.63 0.03
N GLU A 129 -18.44 -12.04 -0.50
CA GLU A 129 -19.61 -12.76 -1.04
C GLU A 129 -19.40 -13.30 -2.46
N GLY A 130 -18.46 -12.73 -3.23
CA GLY A 130 -18.14 -13.12 -4.60
C GLY A 130 -16.86 -13.93 -4.69
#